data_AF-A0A2C1MBX5-F1
#
_entry.id   AF-A0A2C1MBX5-F1
#
_cell.length_a   1.000
_cell.length_b   1.000
_cell.length_c   1.000
_cell.angle_alpha   90.00
_cell.angle_beta   90.00
_cell.angle_gamma   90.00
#
_symmetry.space_group_name_H-M   'P 1'
#
loop_
_entity.id
_entity.type
_entity.pdbx_description
1 polymer ?
#
loop_
_entity_poly.entity_id
_entity_poly.type
_entity_poly.pdbx_seq_one_letter_code
_entity_poly.pdbx_strand_id
1 'polypeptide(L)'
;MRILLLSAIVLHSFVLSGCQSSDKQTGTKAVQTTKDVREIAWNSLTDSERKEIVGDWKDAKVSKVTADTKRFSLIDPSFDGKEVSMVTLRSKKSALLGDIIKLVDEKTQKVIGRVMRK
;
A
#
# COMPACT_ATOMS: atom_id res chain seq x y z
N MET A 1 -15.82 26.87 -69.36
CA MET A 1 -16.77 25.95 -70.03
C MET A 1 -16.17 24.56 -70.04
N ARG A 2 -16.98 23.57 -69.63
CA ARG A 2 -16.94 22.14 -70.01
C ARG A 2 -15.69 21.31 -69.62
N ILE A 3 -15.94 20.57 -68.54
CA ILE A 3 -15.41 19.26 -68.16
C ILE A 3 -15.16 18.34 -69.36
N LEU A 4 -13.99 17.69 -69.38
CA LEU A 4 -13.75 16.45 -70.11
C LEU A 4 -13.13 15.45 -69.14
N LEU A 5 -13.95 14.48 -68.75
CA LEU A 5 -13.61 13.29 -67.98
C LEU A 5 -12.95 12.29 -68.92
N LEU A 6 -11.74 11.83 -68.60
CA LEU A 6 -11.27 10.53 -69.05
C LEU A 6 -10.64 9.78 -67.87
N SER A 7 -11.49 8.93 -67.32
CA SER A 7 -11.23 7.83 -66.40
C SER A 7 -10.08 6.95 -66.91
N ALA A 8 -8.99 6.92 -66.17
CA ALA A 8 -8.16 5.73 -65.99
C ALA A 8 -7.22 6.02 -64.81
N ILE A 9 -7.38 5.27 -63.72
CA ILE A 9 -6.31 4.70 -62.88
C ILE A 9 -7.06 3.90 -61.81
N VAL A 10 -7.36 2.65 -62.15
CA VAL A 10 -7.46 1.59 -61.15
C VAL A 10 -6.01 1.21 -60.87
N LEU A 11 -5.55 1.46 -59.65
CA LEU A 11 -4.56 0.62 -58.98
C LEU A 11 -4.61 0.96 -57.49
N HIS A 12 -5.36 0.10 -56.79
CA HIS A 12 -5.29 -0.03 -55.35
C HIS A 12 -3.89 -0.52 -54.98
N SER A 13 -3.15 0.32 -54.27
CA SER A 13 -2.15 -0.15 -53.32
C SER A 13 -2.51 0.42 -51.97
N PHE A 14 -3.26 -0.40 -51.23
CA PHE A 14 -3.38 -0.34 -49.78
C PHE A 14 -1.98 -0.26 -49.17
N VAL A 15 -1.62 0.90 -48.62
CA VAL A 15 -0.77 0.96 -47.43
C VAL A 15 -1.21 2.15 -46.58
N LEU A 16 -2.34 1.99 -45.87
CA LEU A 16 -2.56 2.78 -44.66
C LEU A 16 -1.83 2.08 -43.53
N SER A 17 -0.58 2.49 -43.31
CA SER A 17 0.09 2.33 -42.03
C SER A 17 -0.64 3.22 -41.02
N GLY A 18 -1.54 2.61 -40.24
CA GLY A 18 -2.21 3.24 -39.11
C GLY A 18 -2.07 2.37 -37.89
N CYS A 19 -1.08 2.66 -37.05
CA CYS A 19 -1.02 2.17 -35.69
C CYS A 19 -2.32 2.54 -34.97
N GLN A 20 -3.08 1.55 -34.54
CA GLN A 20 -3.88 1.69 -33.35
C GLN A 20 -3.62 0.45 -32.52
N SER A 21 -2.62 0.56 -31.65
CA SER A 21 -2.51 -0.32 -30.48
C SER A 21 -3.89 -0.32 -29.84
N SER A 22 -4.58 -1.44 -29.97
CA SER A 22 -5.78 -1.70 -29.20
C SER A 22 -5.30 -1.91 -27.77
N ASP A 23 -5.10 -0.79 -27.09
CA ASP A 23 -5.09 -0.72 -25.64
C ASP A 23 -6.50 -1.13 -25.24
N LYS A 24 -6.70 -2.44 -25.08
CA LYS A 24 -7.85 -2.96 -24.36
C LYS A 24 -7.69 -2.45 -22.94
N GLN A 25 -8.26 -1.27 -22.72
CA GLN A 25 -8.68 -0.74 -21.45
C GLN A 25 -9.73 -1.69 -20.86
N THR A 26 -9.30 -2.90 -20.48
CA THR A 26 -9.86 -3.59 -19.34
C THR A 26 -9.45 -2.76 -18.14
N GLY A 27 -10.29 -1.77 -17.82
CA GLY A 27 -10.35 -1.19 -16.50
C GLY A 27 -10.78 -2.29 -15.52
N THR A 28 -9.87 -3.20 -15.21
CA THR A 28 -9.89 -3.86 -13.93
C THR A 28 -9.56 -2.73 -12.97
N LYS A 29 -10.59 -2.08 -12.41
CA LYS A 29 -10.43 -1.49 -11.08
C LYS A 29 -9.94 -2.66 -10.24
N ALA A 30 -8.62 -2.75 -10.06
CA ALA A 30 -8.05 -3.63 -9.08
C ALA A 30 -8.80 -3.29 -7.81
N VAL A 31 -9.65 -4.20 -7.34
CA VAL A 31 -10.23 -4.11 -6.02
C VAL A 31 -9.00 -4.10 -5.11
N GLN A 32 -8.55 -2.91 -4.70
CA GLN A 32 -7.51 -2.78 -3.71
C GLN A 32 -8.11 -3.35 -2.44
N THR A 33 -7.86 -4.63 -2.22
CA THR A 33 -8.20 -5.29 -0.97
C THR A 33 -7.41 -4.56 0.11
N THR A 34 -8.10 -3.90 1.02
CA THR A 34 -7.45 -3.27 2.17
C THR A 34 -6.78 -4.34 3.00
N LYS A 35 -5.46 -4.27 3.15
CA LYS A 35 -4.73 -5.23 3.99
C LYS A 35 -5.13 -5.05 5.45
N ASP A 36 -5.12 -6.16 6.20
CA ASP A 36 -5.33 -6.11 7.64
C ASP A 36 -4.18 -5.32 8.30
N VAL A 37 -4.50 -4.44 9.25
CA VAL A 37 -3.48 -3.64 9.97
C VAL A 37 -2.43 -4.50 10.65
N ARG A 38 -2.80 -5.70 11.09
CA ARG A 38 -1.89 -6.65 11.70
C ARG A 38 -0.88 -7.17 10.68
N GLU A 39 -1.32 -7.45 9.47
CA GLU A 39 -0.45 -7.87 8.37
C GLU A 39 0.50 -6.73 7.94
N ILE A 40 0.00 -5.50 7.89
CA ILE A 40 0.83 -4.31 7.60
C ILE A 40 1.93 -4.15 8.66
N ALA A 41 1.57 -4.21 9.94
CA ALA A 41 2.53 -4.11 11.04
C ALA A 41 3.54 -5.26 11.00
N TRP A 42 3.10 -6.50 10.77
CA TRP A 42 3.94 -7.68 10.66
C TRP A 42 4.95 -7.62 9.52
N ASN A 43 4.53 -7.11 8.36
CA ASN A 43 5.41 -6.95 7.20
C ASN A 43 6.42 -5.81 7.38
N SER A 44 6.18 -4.89 8.32
CA SER A 44 7.15 -3.84 8.68
C SER A 44 8.24 -4.28 9.67
N LEU A 45 8.14 -5.50 10.21
CA LEU A 45 9.11 -6.00 11.18
C LEU A 45 10.46 -6.28 10.51
N THR A 46 11.53 -5.87 11.18
CA THR A 46 12.88 -6.34 10.85
C THR A 46 13.02 -7.83 11.16
N ASP A 47 14.03 -8.51 10.60
CA ASP A 47 14.28 -9.92 10.87
C ASP A 47 14.52 -10.21 12.36
N SER A 48 15.20 -9.29 13.04
CA SER A 48 15.46 -9.38 14.49
C SER A 48 14.17 -9.26 15.31
N GLU A 49 13.29 -8.33 14.94
CA GLU A 49 11.96 -8.18 15.55
C GLU A 49 11.09 -9.42 15.28
N ARG A 50 11.13 -9.99 14.07
CA ARG A 50 10.35 -11.18 13.70
C ARG A 50 10.76 -12.42 14.51
N LYS A 51 12.06 -12.61 14.77
CA LYS A 51 12.60 -13.75 15.53
C LYS A 51 12.11 -13.81 16.98
N GLU A 52 11.78 -12.66 17.56
CA GLU A 52 11.32 -12.57 18.95
C GLU A 52 9.79 -12.64 19.10
N ILE A 53 9.00 -12.63 18.02
CA ILE A 53 7.54 -12.75 18.16
C ILE A 53 7.14 -14.13 18.69
N VAL A 54 6.13 -14.15 19.57
CA VAL A 54 5.39 -15.33 19.99
C VAL A 54 4.09 -15.40 19.18
N GLY A 55 3.94 -16.44 18.35
CA GLY A 55 2.79 -16.59 17.46
C GLY A 55 3.01 -15.95 16.09
N ASP A 56 1.92 -15.60 15.41
CA ASP A 56 1.93 -14.89 14.14
C ASP A 56 1.16 -13.56 14.20
N TRP A 57 0.99 -12.90 13.06
CA TRP A 57 0.33 -11.61 12.99
C TRP A 57 -1.16 -11.66 13.38
N LYS A 58 -1.83 -12.79 13.21
CA LYS A 58 -3.25 -12.95 13.57
C LYS A 58 -3.47 -12.91 15.08
N ASP A 59 -2.45 -13.28 15.85
CA ASP A 59 -2.44 -13.21 17.32
C ASP A 59 -2.22 -11.79 17.86
N ALA A 60 -1.87 -10.83 16.99
CA ALA A 60 -1.62 -9.46 17.40
C ALA A 60 -2.89 -8.79 17.92
N LYS A 61 -2.73 -8.01 19.01
CA LYS A 61 -3.82 -7.19 19.56
C LYS A 61 -3.91 -5.88 18.79
N VAL A 62 -5.12 -5.46 18.48
CA VAL A 62 -5.40 -4.17 17.81
C VAL A 62 -6.23 -3.30 18.73
N SER A 63 -5.86 -2.02 18.82
CA SER A 63 -6.63 -0.99 19.52
C SER A 63 -6.54 0.34 18.77
N LYS A 64 -7.50 1.25 18.98
CA LYS A 64 -7.45 2.62 18.46
C LYS A 64 -6.81 3.53 19.51
N VAL A 65 -5.89 4.39 19.07
CA VAL A 65 -5.22 5.37 19.94
C VAL A 65 -5.05 6.69 19.20
N THR A 66 -5.01 7.80 19.93
CA THR A 66 -4.47 9.06 19.41
C THR A 66 -2.95 8.95 19.34
N ALA A 67 -2.38 9.13 18.14
CA ALA A 67 -0.94 9.23 17.98
C ALA A 67 -0.45 10.55 18.61
N ASP A 68 0.60 10.45 19.41
CA ASP A 68 1.26 11.62 19.97
C ASP A 68 2.77 11.37 20.12
N THR A 69 3.54 12.43 19.94
CA THR A 69 5.01 12.40 20.03
C THR A 69 5.55 12.15 21.44
N LYS A 70 4.72 12.24 22.49
CA LYS A 70 5.16 11.99 23.87
C LYS A 70 5.25 10.51 24.19
N ARG A 71 4.34 9.70 23.64
CA ARG A 71 4.27 8.24 23.85
C ARG A 71 4.88 7.44 22.71
N PHE A 72 4.92 7.99 21.51
CA PHE A 72 5.31 7.27 20.31
C PHE A 72 6.43 7.99 19.54
N SER A 73 7.33 7.20 18.97
CA SER A 73 8.24 7.66 17.93
C SER A 73 7.49 7.62 16.60
N LEU A 74 6.99 8.77 16.16
CA LEU A 74 6.31 8.92 14.88
C LEU A 74 7.31 8.97 13.73
N ILE A 75 7.10 8.13 12.72
CA ILE A 75 7.81 8.14 11.44
C ILE A 75 7.24 9.27 10.56
N ASP A 76 5.92 9.46 10.63
CA ASP A 76 5.22 10.57 9.99
C ASP A 76 4.64 11.52 11.06
N PRO A 77 5.30 12.65 11.35
CA PRO A 77 4.85 13.60 12.36
C PRO A 77 3.49 14.24 12.04
N SER A 78 3.01 14.20 10.78
CA SER A 78 1.70 14.75 10.42
C SER A 78 0.53 13.99 11.05
N PHE A 79 0.80 12.84 11.67
CA PHE A 79 -0.17 12.05 12.43
C PHE A 79 -0.27 12.43 13.92
N ASP A 80 0.54 13.37 14.42
CA ASP A 80 0.38 13.89 15.79
C ASP A 80 -1.05 14.43 15.99
N GLY A 81 -1.71 13.97 17.05
CA GLY A 81 -3.11 14.26 17.37
C GLY A 81 -4.17 13.48 16.57
N LYS A 82 -3.78 12.61 15.64
CA LYS A 82 -4.74 11.80 14.83
C LYS A 82 -4.99 10.43 15.44
N GLU A 83 -6.20 9.90 15.24
CA GLU A 83 -6.50 8.51 15.59
C GLU A 83 -5.87 7.54 14.59
N VAL A 84 -5.22 6.51 15.13
CA VAL A 84 -4.54 5.45 14.36
C VAL A 84 -4.76 4.09 15.01
N SER A 85 -4.46 3.02 14.28
CA SER A 85 -4.50 1.66 14.83
C SER A 85 -3.16 1.29 15.46
N MET A 86 -3.16 0.98 16.75
CA MET A 86 -2.02 0.44 17.47
C MET A 86 -2.08 -1.09 17.40
N VAL A 87 -1.06 -1.68 16.80
CA VAL A 87 -0.88 -3.13 16.70
C VAL A 87 0.21 -3.55 17.69
N THR A 88 -0.17 -4.41 18.64
CA THR A 88 0.73 -4.97 19.65
C THR A 88 1.03 -6.43 19.32
N LEU A 89 2.30 -6.71 19.04
CA LEU A 89 2.83 -8.02 18.73
C LEU A 89 3.62 -8.56 19.92
N ARG A 90 3.19 -9.69 20.46
CA ARG A 90 3.77 -10.26 21.67
C ARG A 90 5.22 -10.68 21.44
N SER A 91 6.13 -10.19 22.28
CA SER A 91 7.55 -10.54 22.21
C SER A 91 7.96 -11.54 23.29
N LYS A 92 8.86 -12.47 22.93
CA LYS A 92 9.61 -13.32 23.88
C LYS A 92 10.44 -12.48 24.85
N LYS A 93 10.78 -11.23 24.47
CA LYS A 93 11.54 -10.28 25.28
C LYS A 93 10.65 -9.27 26.01
N SER A 94 9.33 -9.47 26.02
CA SER A 94 8.36 -8.55 26.62
C SER A 94 8.66 -8.16 28.06
N ALA A 95 9.15 -9.10 28.88
CA ALA A 95 9.51 -8.83 30.27
C ALA A 95 10.65 -7.79 30.44
N LEU A 96 11.55 -7.69 29.47
CA LEU A 96 12.70 -6.78 29.51
C LEU A 96 12.46 -5.51 28.67
N LEU A 97 11.96 -5.70 27.45
CA LEU A 97 11.91 -4.66 26.42
C LEU A 97 10.48 -4.17 26.14
N GLY A 98 9.46 -4.86 26.66
CA GLY A 98 8.08 -4.72 26.21
C GLY A 98 7.80 -5.41 24.88
N ASP A 99 6.52 -5.48 24.54
CA ASP A 99 6.04 -5.98 23.26
C ASP A 99 6.43 -5.05 22.11
N ILE A 100 6.40 -5.57 20.89
CA ILE A 100 6.64 -4.75 19.70
C ILE A 100 5.33 -4.05 19.35
N ILE A 101 5.36 -2.73 19.30
CA ILE A 101 4.18 -1.92 18.98
C ILE A 101 4.44 -1.10 17.72
N LYS A 102 3.55 -1.23 16.74
CA LYS A 102 3.52 -0.41 15.52
C LYS A 102 2.20 0.37 15.45
N LEU A 103 2.28 1.63 15.03
CA LEU A 103 1.11 2.44 14.71
C LEU A 103 0.88 2.40 13.20
N VAL A 104 -0.35 2.06 12.81
CA VAL A 104 -0.75 1.87 11.42
C VAL A 104 -1.88 2.84 11.08
N ASP A 105 -1.71 3.58 9.99
CA ASP A 105 -2.82 4.29 9.37
C ASP A 105 -3.53 3.35 8.38
N GLU A 106 -4.80 3.08 8.64
CA GLU A 106 -5.64 2.19 7.83
C GLU A 106 -5.90 2.75 6.43
N LYS A 107 -5.98 4.08 6.29
CA LYS A 107 -6.31 4.71 5.02
C LYS A 107 -5.17 4.60 4.03
N THR A 108 -3.95 4.90 4.46
CA THR A 108 -2.75 4.80 3.62
C THR A 108 -2.09 3.43 3.67
N GLN A 109 -2.52 2.55 4.57
CA GLN A 109 -1.92 1.23 4.83
C GLN A 109 -0.43 1.30 5.16
N LYS A 110 -0.02 2.34 5.91
CA LYS A 110 1.38 2.58 6.27
C LYS A 110 1.59 2.51 7.78
N VAL A 111 2.78 2.06 8.16
CA VAL A 111 3.27 2.23 9.54
C VAL A 111 3.73 3.67 9.71
N ILE A 112 3.07 4.41 10.61
CA ILE A 112 3.29 5.84 10.84
C ILE A 112 4.08 6.10 12.13
N GLY A 113 4.31 5.08 12.95
CA GLY A 113 5.01 5.22 14.22
C GLY A 113 5.22 3.90 14.96
N ARG A 114 5.90 3.98 16.11
CA ARG A 114 6.20 2.85 16.99
C ARG A 114 6.41 3.29 18.43
N VAL A 115 6.42 2.33 19.34
CA VAL A 115 6.97 2.54 20.70
C VAL A 115 8.47 2.23 20.70
N MET A 116 9.26 3.09 21.34
CA MET A 116 10.67 2.81 21.59
C MET A 116 10.78 1.83 22.76
N ARG A 117 11.56 0.76 22.56
CA ARG A 117 11.82 -0.25 23.59
C ARG A 117 13.10 0.11 24.35
N LYS A 118 13.15 -0.28 25.63
CA LYS A 118 14.28 0.00 26.52
C LYS A 118 15.53 -0.81 26.17
#